data_AF-A0A8J5UXY6-F1
#
_entry.id   AF-A0A8J5UXY6-F1
#
_cell.length_a   1.000
_cell.length_b   1.000
_cell.length_c   1.000
_cell.angle_alpha   90.00
_cell.angle_beta   90.00
_cell.angle_gamma   90.00
#
_symmetry.space_group_name_H-M   'P 1'
#
loop_
_entity.id
_entity.type
_entity.pdbx_description
1 polymer ?
#
loop_
_entity_poly.entity_id
_entity_poly.type
_entity_poly.pdbx_seq_one_letter_code
_entity_poly.pdbx_strand_id
1 'polypeptide(L)'
;MNLGVIIIDKVNGKVEKITNGETKELSGNKLNISKNEEKKDATQEKLKEKVRQELPHTYPAPKSYEELNKLLRAQSPDHQSVILERIIKCNHISLGENNREKLANVFEFLLQYLMDIARVKDSEDVVRCFQICDRLVPYLYDLAQFNSKHAGSCVKVVLKEKFQEFKEKEKIYPKLDTLILFKVISLLFTTSDFHHAIVTPCFLFMSEILTRCKVKTATDISKGLFIVTLLLEFTLLSKRFLPAAINFLRGVVFLATIKPLSIPKIFSPFKQTGELSNLLILKKSQKDLELNANGEHMKVNDLATRQFDDDYRVRVFITTINLISEFKSQLEEIDIAYIIFKPIIELLDVETNPWNNYPKSVKKHVQKVSDDLKSLANNELNYLIFEKKRPKPFKFLKPLVTLVYVQFHLFYFLFIYLDVLIYLFIFFIFRSDVKKFRAKSSREDKAEQEKLALKLKKETKGAIRELKRDAAFLAKVQIKDQIKSDQERKRKVREIFGEAATQQGELNKMQRRK
;
A
#
# COMPACT_ATOMS: atom_id res chain seq x y z
N MET A 1 13.67 3.83 35.77
CA MET A 1 13.43 3.04 34.54
C MET A 1 14.14 3.74 33.40
N ASN A 2 15.18 3.12 32.85
CA ASN A 2 15.77 3.56 31.58
C ASN A 2 14.68 3.46 30.51
N LEU A 3 14.57 4.44 29.62
CA LEU A 3 13.80 4.34 28.37
C LEU A 3 14.54 3.38 27.40
N GLY A 4 14.82 2.16 27.88
CA GLY A 4 15.44 1.08 27.15
C GLY A 4 14.38 0.39 26.31
N VAL A 5 14.49 0.64 25.01
CA VAL A 5 13.79 -0.06 23.95
C VAL A 5 13.95 -1.57 24.17
N ILE A 6 12.84 -2.29 24.35
CA ILE A 6 12.80 -3.74 24.17
C ILE A 6 12.97 -3.97 22.67
N ILE A 7 14.23 -4.12 22.23
CA ILE A 7 14.56 -4.67 20.92
C ILE A 7 14.18 -6.15 21.02
N ILE A 8 13.00 -6.49 20.51
CA ILE A 8 12.67 -7.89 20.27
C ILE A 8 13.50 -8.32 19.07
N ASP A 9 14.55 -9.08 19.33
CA ASP A 9 15.34 -9.81 18.34
C ASP A 9 14.42 -10.67 17.47
N LYS A 10 14.05 -10.15 16.30
CA LYS A 10 13.61 -10.96 15.16
C LYS A 10 14.78 -11.13 14.21
N VAL A 11 15.75 -11.95 14.63
CA VAL A 11 16.78 -12.48 13.73
C VAL A 11 16.55 -13.98 13.57
N ASN A 12 16.04 -14.34 12.39
CA ASN A 12 16.17 -15.61 11.69
C ASN A 12 15.66 -16.89 12.38
N GLY A 13 14.55 -17.42 11.86
CA GLY A 13 14.11 -18.80 12.04
C GLY A 13 13.85 -19.49 10.70
N LYS A 14 14.90 -19.66 9.89
CA LYS A 14 14.94 -20.74 8.88
C LYS A 14 15.03 -22.06 9.65
N VAL A 15 14.11 -22.96 9.38
CA VAL A 15 14.13 -24.34 9.88
C VAL A 15 15.06 -25.13 8.97
N GLU A 16 16.26 -25.46 9.43
CA GLU A 16 17.05 -26.57 8.89
C GLU A 16 17.61 -27.40 10.04
N LYS A 17 17.15 -28.66 10.09
CA LYS A 17 17.68 -29.73 10.95
C LYS A 17 19.00 -30.20 10.35
N ILE A 18 20.11 -30.11 11.08
CA ILE A 18 21.28 -30.95 10.85
C ILE A 18 21.84 -31.43 12.20
N THR A 19 22.08 -32.73 12.24
CA THR A 19 22.48 -33.61 13.33
C THR A 19 23.94 -33.44 13.77
N ASN A 20 24.18 -33.63 15.08
CA ASN A 20 25.36 -34.18 15.79
C ASN A 20 26.79 -33.85 15.32
N GLY A 21 27.62 -33.36 16.25
CA GLY A 21 29.08 -33.54 16.17
C GLY A 21 29.93 -32.54 16.96
N GLU A 22 30.35 -32.96 18.14
CA GLU A 22 31.65 -32.68 18.79
C GLU A 22 31.97 -31.28 19.39
N THR A 23 32.19 -31.39 20.70
CA THR A 23 32.79 -30.47 21.67
C THR A 23 34.18 -29.95 21.29
N LYS A 24 34.43 -28.65 21.56
CA LYS A 24 35.69 -28.16 22.14
C LYS A 24 35.46 -26.84 22.90
N GLU A 25 35.82 -26.86 24.18
CA GLU A 25 35.71 -25.78 25.15
C GLU A 25 36.70 -24.64 24.88
N LEU A 26 36.25 -23.41 25.13
CA LEU A 26 37.10 -22.30 25.58
C LEU A 26 36.26 -21.41 26.52
N SER A 27 36.46 -21.65 27.82
CA SER A 27 35.95 -20.88 28.96
C SER A 27 36.50 -19.46 28.96
N GLY A 28 35.67 -18.43 29.11
CA GLY A 28 35.45 -17.82 30.42
C GLY A 28 34.97 -16.37 30.26
N ASN A 29 33.90 -16.02 31.00
CA ASN A 29 33.27 -14.68 31.21
C ASN A 29 31.77 -14.51 30.87
N LYS A 30 30.98 -15.59 30.72
CA LYS A 30 29.51 -15.49 30.56
C LYS A 30 28.66 -15.74 31.83
N LEU A 31 29.26 -16.05 32.98
CA LEU A 31 28.51 -16.61 34.12
C LEU A 31 27.86 -15.61 35.12
N ASN A 32 28.00 -14.30 34.92
CA ASN A 32 27.48 -13.30 35.89
C ASN A 32 26.33 -12.40 35.38
N ILE A 33 25.96 -12.47 34.09
CA ILE A 33 24.84 -11.68 33.54
C ILE A 33 23.53 -12.50 33.55
N SER A 34 23.58 -13.79 33.20
CA SER A 34 22.39 -14.66 33.13
C SER A 34 21.69 -14.89 34.48
N LYS A 35 22.45 -15.01 35.57
CA LYS A 35 21.87 -15.24 36.91
C LYS A 35 21.06 -14.05 37.47
N ASN A 36 21.27 -12.84 36.95
CA ASN A 36 20.55 -11.65 37.39
C ASN A 36 19.25 -11.40 36.60
N GLU A 37 19.15 -11.93 35.37
CA GLU A 37 17.92 -11.90 34.56
C GLU A 37 16.95 -13.00 35.01
N GLU A 38 17.43 -14.24 35.19
CA GLU A 38 16.62 -15.36 35.70
C GLU A 38 16.05 -15.10 37.10
N LYS A 39 16.79 -14.40 37.97
CA LYS A 39 16.29 -14.02 39.31
C LYS A 39 15.23 -12.93 39.28
N LYS A 40 15.26 -12.01 38.30
CA LYS A 40 14.24 -10.96 38.13
C LYS A 40 12.95 -11.53 37.54
N ASP A 41 13.05 -12.45 36.59
CA ASP A 41 11.89 -13.14 36.01
C ASP A 41 11.20 -14.04 37.05
N ALA A 42 11.96 -14.80 37.84
CA ALA A 42 11.41 -15.66 38.89
C ALA A 42 10.77 -14.86 40.07
N THR A 43 11.18 -13.61 40.33
CA THR A 43 10.51 -12.76 41.33
C THR A 43 9.26 -12.11 40.76
N GLN A 44 9.25 -11.71 39.50
CA GLN A 44 8.04 -11.19 38.83
C GLN A 44 6.97 -12.27 38.68
N GLU A 45 7.35 -13.52 38.39
CA GLU A 45 6.41 -14.65 38.32
C GLU A 45 5.76 -14.96 39.67
N LYS A 46 6.54 -14.99 40.76
CA LYS A 46 6.02 -15.21 42.12
C LYS A 46 5.07 -14.10 42.60
N LEU A 47 5.31 -12.85 42.18
CA LEU A 47 4.40 -11.72 42.44
C LEU A 47 3.11 -11.84 41.61
N LYS A 48 3.21 -12.24 40.33
CA LYS A 48 2.05 -12.50 39.46
C LYS A 48 1.17 -13.63 39.98
N GLU A 49 1.75 -14.67 40.58
CA GLU A 49 1.00 -15.79 41.16
C GLU A 49 0.20 -15.40 42.41
N LYS A 50 0.76 -14.59 43.31
CA LYS A 50 0.03 -14.06 44.48
C LYS A 50 -1.12 -13.15 44.06
N VAL A 51 -0.87 -12.29 43.08
CA VAL A 51 -1.89 -11.40 42.47
C VAL A 51 -3.04 -12.20 41.82
N ARG A 52 -2.74 -13.35 41.21
CA ARG A 52 -3.76 -14.23 40.60
C ARG A 52 -4.68 -14.86 41.63
N GLN A 53 -4.28 -15.01 42.89
CA GLN A 53 -5.11 -15.63 43.92
C GLN A 53 -6.13 -14.65 44.54
N GLU A 54 -5.86 -13.35 44.51
CA GLU A 54 -6.71 -12.33 45.15
C GLU A 54 -7.87 -11.83 44.28
N LEU A 55 -7.79 -12.00 42.96
CA LEU A 55 -8.78 -11.48 42.01
C LEU A 55 -9.80 -12.55 41.57
N PRO A 56 -11.05 -12.19 41.27
CA PRO A 56 -12.06 -13.07 40.66
C PRO A 56 -11.59 -13.75 39.37
N HIS A 57 -11.84 -15.05 39.21
CA HIS A 57 -11.41 -15.81 38.03
C HIS A 57 -12.20 -15.48 36.76
N THR A 58 -13.43 -14.98 36.87
CA THR A 58 -14.32 -14.68 35.74
C THR A 58 -14.60 -13.19 35.64
N TYR A 59 -14.48 -12.64 34.42
CA TYR A 59 -14.84 -11.27 34.13
C TYR A 59 -15.69 -11.19 32.85
N PRO A 60 -16.89 -10.58 32.89
CA PRO A 60 -17.64 -10.28 31.69
C PRO A 60 -16.92 -9.20 30.88
N ALA A 61 -17.08 -9.20 29.55
CA ALA A 61 -16.58 -8.11 28.73
C ALA A 61 -17.34 -6.80 29.08
N PRO A 62 -16.63 -5.70 29.36
CA PRO A 62 -17.25 -4.43 29.68
C PRO A 62 -18.07 -3.91 28.51
N LYS A 63 -19.24 -3.34 28.81
CA LYS A 63 -20.16 -2.79 27.79
C LYS A 63 -19.91 -1.30 27.52
N SER A 64 -19.24 -0.61 28.43
CA SER A 64 -18.93 0.82 28.34
C SER A 64 -17.49 1.09 28.76
N TYR A 65 -16.92 2.17 28.21
CA TYR A 65 -15.64 2.72 28.65
C TYR A 65 -15.60 3.00 30.15
N GLU A 66 -16.69 3.53 30.73
CA GLU A 66 -16.74 3.87 32.16
C GLU A 66 -16.60 2.65 33.07
N GLU A 67 -17.16 1.52 32.63
CA GLU A 67 -17.09 0.24 33.34
C GLU A 67 -15.66 -0.29 33.38
N LEU A 68 -14.98 -0.30 32.22
CA LEU A 68 -13.58 -0.67 32.12
C LEU A 68 -12.69 0.27 32.97
N ASN A 69 -12.95 1.57 32.89
CA ASN A 69 -12.15 2.59 33.58
C ASN A 69 -12.26 2.46 35.12
N LYS A 70 -13.47 2.21 35.64
CA LYS A 70 -13.69 1.95 37.08
C LYS A 70 -12.94 0.70 37.54
N LEU A 71 -12.96 -0.35 36.72
CA LEU A 71 -12.32 -1.63 37.04
C LEU A 71 -10.78 -1.55 37.00
N LEU A 72 -10.19 -0.77 36.09
CA LEU A 72 -8.73 -0.67 35.95
C LEU A 72 -8.10 0.41 36.85
N ARG A 73 -8.70 1.60 37.00
CA ARG A 73 -8.06 2.74 37.72
C ARG A 73 -7.74 2.46 39.17
N ALA A 74 -8.56 1.67 39.86
CA ALA A 74 -8.37 1.36 41.27
C ALA A 74 -7.19 0.42 41.54
N GLN A 75 -6.64 -0.20 40.49
CA GLN A 75 -5.73 -1.34 40.62
C GLN A 75 -4.29 -0.99 40.24
N SER A 76 -3.34 -1.80 40.72
CA SER A 76 -1.91 -1.68 40.33
C SER A 76 -1.69 -2.10 38.87
N PRO A 77 -0.60 -1.68 38.22
CA PRO A 77 -0.30 -2.07 36.84
C PRO A 77 -0.28 -3.59 36.62
N ASP A 78 0.22 -4.35 37.60
CA ASP A 78 0.22 -5.82 37.58
C ASP A 78 -1.20 -6.38 37.65
N HIS A 79 -2.03 -5.88 38.57
CA HIS A 79 -3.43 -6.30 38.69
C HIS A 79 -4.23 -5.99 37.42
N GLN A 80 -4.02 -4.81 36.82
CA GLN A 80 -4.67 -4.42 35.56
C GLN A 80 -4.37 -5.42 34.44
N SER A 81 -3.13 -5.89 34.33
CA SER A 81 -2.74 -6.88 33.32
C SER A 81 -3.46 -8.22 33.49
N VAL A 82 -3.59 -8.70 34.73
CA VAL A 82 -4.28 -9.97 35.03
C VAL A 82 -5.78 -9.87 34.79
N ILE A 83 -6.39 -8.73 35.12
CA ILE A 83 -7.83 -8.54 34.85
C ILE A 83 -8.09 -8.54 33.34
N LEU A 84 -7.26 -7.84 32.57
CA LEU A 84 -7.40 -7.81 31.12
C LEU A 84 -7.15 -9.18 30.48
N GLU A 85 -6.14 -9.92 30.97
CA GLU A 85 -5.88 -11.32 30.57
C GLU A 85 -7.14 -12.19 30.78
N ARG A 86 -7.81 -12.04 31.92
CA ARG A 86 -9.03 -12.79 32.23
C ARG A 86 -10.23 -12.35 31.39
N ILE A 87 -10.40 -11.05 31.13
CA ILE A 87 -11.45 -10.55 30.23
C ILE A 87 -11.28 -11.17 28.83
N ILE A 88 -10.05 -11.18 28.30
CA ILE A 88 -9.78 -11.74 26.96
C ILE A 88 -10.04 -13.25 26.94
N LYS A 89 -9.59 -13.99 27.96
CA LYS A 89 -9.79 -15.44 28.05
C LYS A 89 -11.26 -15.83 28.22
N CYS A 90 -11.99 -15.16 29.12
CA CYS A 90 -13.41 -15.45 29.37
C CYS A 90 -14.31 -15.13 28.17
N ASN A 91 -13.88 -14.21 27.30
CA ASN A 91 -14.63 -13.78 26.13
C ASN A 91 -13.93 -14.20 24.83
N HIS A 92 -13.19 -15.30 24.83
CA HIS A 92 -12.52 -15.79 23.62
C HIS A 92 -13.55 -16.09 22.50
N ILE A 93 -13.12 -15.90 21.24
CA ILE A 93 -13.99 -16.03 20.05
C ILE A 93 -14.61 -17.44 19.96
N SER A 94 -13.88 -18.47 20.40
CA SER A 94 -14.37 -19.86 20.42
C SER A 94 -15.55 -20.10 21.36
N LEU A 95 -15.78 -19.23 22.35
CA LEU A 95 -16.82 -19.40 23.37
C LEU A 95 -18.19 -18.85 22.95
N GLY A 96 -18.26 -18.06 21.88
CA GLY A 96 -19.54 -17.54 21.37
C GLY A 96 -19.38 -16.52 20.25
N GLU A 97 -20.30 -16.55 19.28
CA GLU A 97 -20.24 -15.72 18.06
C GLU A 97 -20.27 -14.21 18.37
N ASN A 98 -21.04 -13.79 19.38
CA ASN A 98 -21.13 -12.39 19.82
C ASN A 98 -19.88 -11.87 20.56
N ASN A 99 -18.91 -12.73 20.88
CA ASN A 99 -17.71 -12.30 21.59
C ASN A 99 -16.75 -11.51 20.70
N ARG A 100 -16.81 -11.70 19.37
CA ARG A 100 -15.98 -10.95 18.43
C ARG A 100 -16.24 -9.44 18.50
N GLU A 101 -17.51 -9.05 18.56
CA GLU A 101 -17.91 -7.64 18.67
C GLU A 101 -17.58 -7.07 20.06
N LYS A 102 -17.79 -7.86 21.12
CA LYS A 102 -17.39 -7.46 22.48
C LYS A 102 -15.90 -7.20 22.59
N LEU A 103 -15.04 -8.08 22.04
CA LEU A 103 -13.59 -7.90 22.04
C LEU A 103 -13.16 -6.70 21.18
N ALA A 104 -13.88 -6.40 20.10
CA ALA A 104 -13.66 -5.18 19.31
C ALA A 104 -13.93 -3.91 20.13
N ASN A 105 -15.05 -3.87 20.87
CA ASN A 105 -15.34 -2.75 21.78
C ASN A 105 -14.32 -2.65 22.91
N VAL A 106 -13.85 -3.78 23.44
CA VAL A 106 -12.78 -3.81 24.45
C VAL A 106 -11.48 -3.20 23.91
N PHE A 107 -11.13 -3.46 22.65
CA PHE A 107 -9.98 -2.82 22.00
C PHE A 107 -10.13 -1.30 21.97
N GLU A 108 -11.30 -0.80 21.57
CA GLU A 108 -11.59 0.64 21.52
C GLU A 108 -11.48 1.28 22.92
N PHE A 109 -12.12 0.68 23.92
CA PHE A 109 -12.08 1.17 25.30
C PHE A 109 -10.68 1.13 25.89
N LEU A 110 -9.89 0.09 25.58
CA LEU A 110 -8.51 -0.03 26.04
C LEU A 110 -7.60 1.01 25.39
N LEU A 111 -7.76 1.25 24.08
CA LEU A 111 -7.03 2.30 23.37
C LEU A 111 -7.35 3.67 23.97
N GLN A 112 -8.62 3.97 24.21
CA GLN A 112 -9.05 5.20 24.88
C GLN A 112 -8.47 5.31 26.30
N TYR A 113 -8.48 4.23 27.07
CA TYR A 113 -7.92 4.18 28.42
C TYR A 113 -6.43 4.54 28.44
N LEU A 114 -5.64 3.96 27.52
CA LEU A 114 -4.23 4.28 27.37
C LEU A 114 -4.01 5.76 27.03
N MET A 115 -4.83 6.31 26.13
CA MET A 115 -4.74 7.74 25.77
C MET A 115 -5.10 8.66 26.95
N ASP A 116 -6.08 8.27 27.78
CA ASP A 116 -6.47 9.06 28.95
C ASP A 116 -5.45 9.00 30.08
N ILE A 117 -4.84 7.84 30.33
CA ILE A 117 -3.71 7.74 31.27
C ILE A 117 -2.55 8.60 30.78
N ALA A 118 -2.31 8.69 29.47
CA ALA A 118 -1.22 9.47 28.92
C ALA A 118 -1.41 11.01 29.01
N ARG A 119 -2.54 11.51 29.54
CA ARG A 119 -2.80 12.95 29.71
C ARG A 119 -2.17 13.57 30.96
N VAL A 120 -1.34 12.83 31.70
CA VAL A 120 -0.80 13.33 32.98
C VAL A 120 0.27 14.42 32.80
N LYS A 121 0.44 15.22 33.86
CA LYS A 121 1.36 16.37 33.93
C LYS A 121 2.51 16.17 34.91
N ASP A 122 2.35 15.29 35.90
CA ASP A 122 3.29 15.10 37.00
C ASP A 122 4.29 13.96 36.72
N SER A 123 5.49 14.07 37.29
CA SER A 123 6.60 13.16 36.96
C SER A 123 6.39 11.71 37.42
N GLU A 124 5.82 11.49 38.60
CA GLU A 124 5.54 10.16 39.15
C GLU A 124 4.46 9.43 38.33
N ASP A 125 3.43 10.17 37.92
CA ASP A 125 2.36 9.64 37.11
C ASP A 125 2.81 9.28 35.69
N VAL A 126 3.81 9.98 35.15
CA VAL A 126 4.42 9.61 33.86
C VAL A 126 5.10 8.25 33.98
N VAL A 127 5.86 8.00 35.06
CA VAL A 127 6.48 6.68 35.29
C VAL A 127 5.42 5.59 35.39
N ARG A 128 4.35 5.84 36.16
CA ARG A 128 3.22 4.90 36.28
C ARG A 128 2.55 4.65 34.93
N CYS A 129 2.39 5.69 34.10
CA CYS A 129 1.85 5.57 32.75
C CYS A 129 2.67 4.60 31.88
N PHE A 130 4.00 4.76 31.85
CA PHE A 130 4.87 3.84 31.09
C PHE A 130 4.78 2.40 31.60
N GLN A 131 4.70 2.17 32.91
CA GLN A 131 4.51 0.84 33.48
C GLN A 131 3.18 0.21 33.07
N ILE A 132 2.11 0.98 33.05
CA ILE A 132 0.80 0.52 32.61
C ILE A 132 0.83 0.20 31.11
N CYS A 133 1.41 1.08 30.28
CA CYS A 133 1.54 0.84 28.85
C CYS A 133 2.34 -0.44 28.55
N ASP A 134 3.48 -0.64 29.19
CA ASP A 134 4.32 -1.84 29.02
C ASP A 134 3.55 -3.14 29.30
N ARG A 135 2.68 -3.12 30.32
CA ARG A 135 1.87 -4.28 30.72
C ARG A 135 0.62 -4.47 29.88
N LEU A 136 -0.02 -3.40 29.39
CA LEU A 136 -1.31 -3.48 28.69
C LEU A 136 -1.20 -3.57 27.16
N VAL A 137 -0.14 -3.03 26.57
CA VAL A 137 0.04 -3.03 25.10
C VAL A 137 0.15 -4.42 24.49
N PRO A 138 0.76 -5.44 25.13
CA PRO A 138 0.73 -6.82 24.60
C PRO A 138 -0.69 -7.34 24.37
N TYR A 139 -1.60 -7.10 25.31
CA TYR A 139 -3.01 -7.49 25.16
C TYR A 139 -3.73 -6.66 24.08
N LEU A 140 -3.35 -5.39 23.92
CA LEU A 140 -3.84 -4.56 22.81
C LEU A 140 -3.40 -5.13 21.46
N TYR A 141 -2.17 -5.67 21.37
CA TYR A 141 -1.67 -6.36 20.18
C TYR A 141 -2.47 -7.62 19.88
N ASP A 142 -2.72 -8.46 20.89
CA ASP A 142 -3.53 -9.67 20.73
C ASP A 142 -4.95 -9.33 20.23
N LEU A 143 -5.58 -8.30 20.82
CA LEU A 143 -6.88 -7.78 20.39
C LEU A 143 -6.86 -7.25 18.95
N ALA A 144 -5.77 -6.60 18.53
CA ALA A 144 -5.61 -6.13 17.16
C ALA A 144 -5.51 -7.30 16.16
N GLN A 145 -4.89 -8.43 16.54
CA GLN A 145 -4.81 -9.62 15.67
C GLN A 145 -6.18 -10.28 15.46
N PHE A 146 -7.04 -10.30 16.49
CA PHE A 146 -8.39 -10.84 16.37
C PHE A 146 -9.28 -10.05 15.40
N ASN A 147 -9.13 -8.73 15.33
CA ASN A 147 -9.90 -7.88 14.41
C ASN A 147 -9.07 -6.73 13.83
N SER A 148 -8.16 -7.08 12.91
CA SER A 148 -7.22 -6.13 12.30
C SER A 148 -7.88 -4.97 11.55
N LYS A 149 -9.01 -5.22 10.88
CA LYS A 149 -9.77 -4.18 10.15
C LYS A 149 -10.35 -3.14 11.11
N HIS A 150 -11.00 -3.59 12.18
CA HIS A 150 -11.58 -2.70 13.18
C HIS A 150 -10.49 -1.94 13.93
N ALA A 151 -9.46 -2.64 14.41
CA ALA A 151 -8.32 -2.02 15.09
C ALA A 151 -7.65 -0.93 14.24
N GLY A 152 -7.44 -1.22 12.94
CA GLY A 152 -6.90 -0.25 12.01
C GLY A 152 -7.79 0.99 11.82
N SER A 153 -9.12 0.79 11.77
CA SER A 153 -10.07 1.90 11.70
C SER A 153 -10.05 2.77 12.95
N CYS A 154 -10.09 2.17 14.15
CA CYS A 154 -10.05 2.88 15.43
C CYS A 154 -8.77 3.71 15.58
N VAL A 155 -7.61 3.10 15.34
CA VAL A 155 -6.32 3.80 15.43
C VAL A 155 -6.24 4.92 14.39
N LYS A 156 -6.78 4.73 13.18
CA LYS A 156 -6.84 5.77 12.16
C LYS A 156 -7.69 6.97 12.59
N VAL A 157 -8.82 6.74 13.26
CA VAL A 157 -9.67 7.81 13.80
C VAL A 157 -8.90 8.61 14.85
N VAL A 158 -8.32 7.94 15.84
CA VAL A 158 -7.52 8.59 16.90
C VAL A 158 -6.33 9.35 16.32
N LEU A 159 -5.61 8.77 15.36
CA LEU A 159 -4.49 9.44 14.69
C LEU A 159 -4.93 10.70 13.95
N LYS A 160 -6.09 10.65 13.28
CA LYS A 160 -6.66 11.80 12.56
C LYS A 160 -7.07 12.91 13.53
N GLU A 161 -7.68 12.58 14.66
CA GLU A 161 -8.02 13.53 15.72
C GLU A 161 -6.76 14.22 16.26
N LYS A 162 -5.72 13.46 16.61
CA LYS A 162 -4.44 14.01 17.09
C LYS A 162 -3.74 14.89 16.05
N PHE A 163 -3.85 14.54 14.78
CA PHE A 163 -3.33 15.37 13.71
C PHE A 163 -4.12 16.69 13.56
N GLN A 164 -5.44 16.66 13.72
CA GLN A 164 -6.26 17.87 13.70
C GLN A 164 -5.93 18.79 14.89
N GLU A 165 -5.82 18.24 16.10
CA GLU A 165 -5.38 18.99 17.30
C GLU A 165 -4.00 19.64 17.07
N PHE A 166 -3.09 18.93 16.40
CA PHE A 166 -1.77 19.47 16.05
C PHE A 166 -1.86 20.60 15.03
N LYS A 167 -2.72 20.46 14.01
CA LYS A 167 -2.89 21.47 12.96
C LYS A 167 -3.40 22.80 13.51
N GLU A 168 -4.17 22.80 14.59
CA GLU A 168 -4.56 24.02 15.29
C GLU A 168 -3.37 24.74 15.94
N LYS A 169 -2.33 23.99 16.32
CA LYS A 169 -1.15 24.48 17.07
C LYS A 169 0.17 23.96 16.49
N GLU A 170 0.39 24.18 15.19
CA GLU A 170 1.52 23.58 14.43
C GLU A 170 2.93 23.89 14.98
N LYS A 171 3.08 24.93 15.81
CA LYS A 171 4.37 25.38 16.35
C LYS A 171 4.72 24.79 17.72
N ILE A 172 3.82 24.00 18.31
CA ILE A 172 3.95 23.48 19.68
C ILE A 172 4.02 21.95 19.63
N TYR A 173 4.94 21.37 20.41
CA TYR A 173 5.03 19.90 20.52
C TYR A 173 3.74 19.31 21.09
N PRO A 174 3.29 18.16 20.55
CA PRO A 174 2.11 17.49 21.07
C PRO A 174 2.31 17.02 22.51
N LYS A 175 1.20 16.60 23.12
CA LYS A 175 1.16 16.05 24.48
C LYS A 175 1.68 14.60 24.48
N LEU A 176 1.85 14.04 25.69
CA LEU A 176 2.41 12.70 25.89
C LEU A 176 1.52 11.59 25.30
N ASP A 177 0.20 11.77 25.31
CA ASP A 177 -0.77 10.88 24.65
C ASP A 177 -0.45 10.62 23.17
N THR A 178 -0.15 11.67 22.40
CA THR A 178 0.24 11.52 20.99
C THR A 178 1.57 10.76 20.84
N LEU A 179 2.53 10.96 21.75
CA LEU A 179 3.82 10.27 21.70
C LEU A 179 3.68 8.78 22.01
N ILE A 180 2.86 8.45 23.00
CA ILE A 180 2.54 7.06 23.35
C ILE A 180 1.78 6.41 22.21
N LEU A 181 0.85 7.12 21.55
CA LEU A 181 0.16 6.63 20.36
C LEU A 181 1.14 6.21 19.26
N PHE A 182 2.18 7.01 18.98
CA PHE A 182 3.20 6.66 17.99
C PHE A 182 3.95 5.38 18.36
N LYS A 183 4.31 5.21 19.63
CA LYS A 183 4.95 3.98 20.11
C LYS A 183 3.99 2.79 20.00
N VAL A 184 2.72 2.94 20.36
CA VAL A 184 1.71 1.89 20.20
C VAL A 184 1.56 1.49 18.73
N ILE A 185 1.50 2.45 17.80
CA ILE A 185 1.44 2.18 16.35
C ILE A 185 2.65 1.36 15.88
N SER A 186 3.85 1.65 16.39
CA SER A 186 5.08 0.91 16.05
C SER A 186 5.04 -0.56 16.47
N LEU A 187 4.31 -0.86 17.55
CA LEU A 187 4.19 -2.21 18.10
C LEU A 187 3.04 -2.99 17.46
N LEU A 188 1.95 -2.29 17.09
CA LEU A 188 0.76 -2.91 16.49
C LEU A 188 0.92 -3.24 15.00
N PHE A 189 1.64 -2.39 14.24
CA PHE A 189 1.68 -2.47 12.78
C PHE A 189 3.11 -2.57 12.23
N THR A 190 3.24 -3.13 11.03
CA THR A 190 4.50 -3.31 10.33
C THR A 190 5.07 -1.97 9.85
N THR A 191 6.33 -1.69 10.17
CA THR A 191 7.05 -0.46 9.79
C THR A 191 7.90 -0.60 8.53
N SER A 192 8.12 -1.82 8.05
CA SER A 192 8.94 -2.12 6.87
C SER A 192 8.27 -1.79 5.52
N ASP A 193 6.95 -1.75 5.48
CA ASP A 193 6.18 -1.70 4.23
C ASP A 193 6.39 -0.40 3.46
N PHE A 194 6.42 -0.49 2.12
CA PHE A 194 6.55 0.69 1.25
C PHE A 194 5.45 1.72 1.53
N HIS A 195 4.20 1.26 1.61
CA HIS A 195 3.05 2.09 1.93
C HIS A 195 2.10 1.35 2.86
N HIS A 196 1.73 1.98 3.97
CA HIS A 196 0.79 1.43 4.95
C HIS A 196 -0.19 2.52 5.41
N ALA A 197 -1.48 2.18 5.48
CA ALA A 197 -2.57 3.15 5.66
C ALA A 197 -2.53 3.96 6.98
N ILE A 198 -1.84 3.45 8.01
CA ILE A 198 -1.72 4.07 9.35
C ILE A 198 -0.27 4.52 9.61
N VAL A 199 0.68 3.59 9.52
CA VAL A 199 2.11 3.84 9.71
C VAL A 199 2.66 4.93 8.80
N THR A 200 2.33 4.97 7.50
CA THR A 200 2.86 6.02 6.60
C THR A 200 2.37 7.43 7.00
N PRO A 201 1.06 7.66 7.27
CA PRO A 201 0.62 8.93 7.86
C PRO A 201 1.26 9.25 9.22
N CYS A 202 1.42 8.25 10.09
CA CYS A 202 2.09 8.43 11.39
C CYS A 202 3.55 8.88 11.24
N PHE A 203 4.27 8.28 10.29
CA PHE A 203 5.66 8.62 9.97
C PHE A 203 5.79 10.06 9.43
N LEU A 204 4.87 10.46 8.55
CA LEU A 204 4.80 11.84 8.04
C LEU A 204 4.45 12.84 9.15
N PHE A 205 3.52 12.48 10.04
CA PHE A 205 3.13 13.32 11.16
C PHE A 205 4.30 13.55 12.12
N MET A 206 5.05 12.51 12.48
CA MET A 206 6.27 12.64 13.27
C MET A 206 7.32 13.55 12.60
N SER A 207 7.49 13.44 11.29
CA SER A 207 8.40 14.29 10.51
C SER A 207 7.94 15.77 10.48
N GLU A 208 6.64 16.00 10.39
CA GLU A 208 6.04 17.34 10.42
C GLU A 208 6.23 18.01 11.79
N ILE A 209 6.08 17.25 12.88
CA ILE A 209 6.36 17.74 14.25
C ILE A 209 7.81 18.21 14.36
N LEU A 210 8.78 17.39 13.91
CA LEU A 210 10.21 17.73 14.02
C LEU A 210 10.61 18.97 13.18
N THR A 211 9.87 19.29 12.12
CA THR A 211 10.20 20.42 11.23
C THR A 211 9.48 21.72 11.62
N ARG A 212 8.22 21.63 12.08
CA ARG A 212 7.38 22.79 12.38
C ARG A 212 7.43 23.25 13.84
N CYS A 213 7.60 22.33 14.79
CA CYS A 213 7.51 22.65 16.22
C CYS A 213 8.76 23.36 16.72
N LYS A 214 8.61 24.59 17.24
CA LYS A 214 9.72 25.38 17.75
C LYS A 214 10.22 24.81 19.08
N VAL A 215 11.52 24.56 19.18
CA VAL A 215 12.17 24.12 20.42
C VAL A 215 12.39 25.32 21.34
N LYS A 216 11.77 25.32 22.52
CA LYS A 216 11.91 26.40 23.51
C LYS A 216 12.28 25.90 24.91
N THR A 217 11.74 24.77 25.31
CA THR A 217 11.84 24.21 26.66
C THR A 217 12.62 22.91 26.67
N ALA A 218 13.08 22.48 27.86
CA ALA A 218 13.69 21.16 28.05
C ALA A 218 12.74 20.05 27.56
N THR A 219 11.45 20.12 27.92
CA THR A 219 10.45 19.14 27.48
C THR A 219 10.33 19.05 25.96
N ASP A 220 10.49 20.14 25.22
CA ASP A 220 10.43 20.11 23.74
C ASP A 220 11.59 19.30 23.16
N ILE A 221 12.79 19.44 23.75
CA ILE A 221 13.99 18.69 23.36
C ILE A 221 13.80 17.20 23.67
N SER A 222 13.36 16.84 24.89
CA SER A 222 13.10 15.46 25.27
C SER A 222 12.05 14.80 24.37
N LYS A 223 10.95 15.49 24.07
CA LYS A 223 9.90 15.00 23.17
C LYS A 223 10.43 14.83 21.75
N GLY A 224 11.21 15.77 21.25
CA GLY A 224 11.84 15.67 19.93
C GLY A 224 12.80 14.49 19.82
N LEU A 225 13.67 14.29 20.82
CA LEU A 225 14.57 13.13 20.87
C LEU A 225 13.82 11.79 20.97
N PHE A 226 12.72 11.76 21.72
CA PHE A 226 11.84 10.59 21.76
C PHE A 226 11.25 10.27 20.37
N ILE A 227 10.76 11.29 19.65
CA ILE A 227 10.25 11.12 18.27
C ILE A 227 11.36 10.66 17.32
N VAL A 228 12.58 11.22 17.43
CA VAL A 228 13.72 10.78 16.62
C VAL A 228 14.07 9.31 16.87
N THR A 229 14.00 8.88 18.13
CA THR A 229 14.23 7.48 18.51
C THR A 229 13.16 6.55 17.91
N LEU A 230 11.89 6.96 17.95
CA LEU A 230 10.81 6.21 17.29
C LEU A 230 11.00 6.15 15.76
N LEU A 231 11.40 7.26 15.14
CA LEU A 231 11.64 7.30 13.70
C LEU A 231 12.82 6.39 13.29
N LEU A 232 13.87 6.31 14.12
CA LEU A 232 14.95 5.33 13.95
C LEU A 232 14.39 3.90 13.99
N GLU A 233 13.55 3.58 14.96
CA GLU A 233 12.89 2.26 15.06
C GLU A 233 12.02 1.94 13.82
N PHE A 234 11.27 2.91 13.31
CA PHE A 234 10.46 2.72 12.08
C PHE A 234 11.33 2.45 10.84
N THR A 235 12.53 3.00 10.81
CA THR A 235 13.41 2.93 9.65
C THR A 235 14.48 1.84 9.76
N LEU A 236 14.61 1.17 10.90
CA LEU A 236 15.63 0.16 11.18
C LEU A 236 15.74 -0.91 10.07
N LEU A 237 14.59 -1.46 9.63
CA LEU A 237 14.54 -2.44 8.55
C LEU A 237 14.49 -1.82 7.16
N SER A 238 13.83 -0.67 7.01
CA SER A 238 13.58 -0.05 5.70
C SER A 238 14.73 0.80 5.19
N LYS A 239 15.71 1.14 6.06
CA LYS A 239 16.89 1.99 5.80
C LYS A 239 16.58 3.28 5.04
N ARG A 240 15.41 3.87 5.29
CA ARG A 240 14.96 5.09 4.60
C ARG A 240 15.69 6.30 5.16
N PHE A 241 16.14 7.17 4.26
CA PHE A 241 16.73 8.44 4.63
C PHE A 241 15.69 9.40 5.24
N LEU A 242 15.99 9.95 6.41
CA LEU A 242 15.10 10.83 7.15
C LEU A 242 15.75 12.20 7.42
N PRO A 243 15.51 13.21 6.56
CA PRO A 243 16.15 14.51 6.70
C PRO A 243 15.70 15.27 7.95
N ALA A 244 14.43 15.11 8.37
CA ALA A 244 13.88 15.80 9.54
C ALA A 244 14.60 15.41 10.84
N ALA A 245 14.88 14.12 11.04
CA ALA A 245 15.58 13.62 12.22
C ALA A 245 17.03 14.08 12.26
N ILE A 246 17.75 14.01 11.14
CA ILE A 246 19.16 14.44 11.06
C ILE A 246 19.28 15.95 11.28
N ASN A 247 18.37 16.74 10.69
CA ASN A 247 18.32 18.18 10.95
C ASN A 247 18.00 18.48 12.43
N PHE A 248 17.13 17.67 13.06
CA PHE A 248 16.85 17.81 14.49
C PHE A 248 18.09 17.52 15.35
N LEU A 249 18.77 16.40 15.12
CA LEU A 249 20.00 16.02 15.83
C LEU A 249 21.10 17.07 15.66
N ARG A 250 21.30 17.57 14.43
CA ARG A 250 22.22 18.69 14.15
C ARG A 250 21.88 19.93 14.98
N GLY A 251 20.60 20.27 15.06
CA GLY A 251 20.13 21.41 15.86
C GLY A 251 20.35 21.23 17.36
N VAL A 252 20.16 20.02 17.89
CA VAL A 252 20.45 19.71 19.31
C VAL A 252 21.95 19.81 19.60
N VAL A 253 22.80 19.29 18.73
CA VAL A 253 24.27 19.47 18.84
C VAL A 253 24.60 20.96 18.85
N PHE A 254 24.04 21.75 17.94
CA PHE A 254 24.27 23.19 17.91
C PHE A 254 23.85 23.90 19.21
N LEU A 255 22.73 23.52 19.83
CA LEU A 255 22.31 24.09 21.12
C LEU A 255 23.32 23.85 22.25
N ALA A 256 24.14 22.80 22.14
CA ALA A 256 25.19 22.44 23.08
C ALA A 256 26.56 23.05 22.73
N THR A 257 26.73 23.58 21.51
CA THR A 257 27.99 24.22 21.07
C THR A 257 28.13 25.66 21.56
N ILE A 258 29.36 26.04 21.89
CA ILE A 258 29.71 27.45 22.10
C ILE A 258 29.85 28.08 20.72
N LYS A 259 29.07 29.13 20.44
CA LYS A 259 28.98 29.70 19.09
C LYS A 259 30.29 30.37 18.68
N PRO A 260 30.86 30.00 17.52
CA PRO A 260 31.97 30.74 16.92
C PRO A 260 31.49 32.07 16.32
N LEU A 261 32.45 32.93 15.94
CA LEU A 261 32.18 34.25 15.33
C LEU A 261 31.38 34.15 14.01
N SER A 262 31.48 33.03 13.28
CA SER A 262 30.69 32.73 12.08
C SER A 262 29.63 31.68 12.40
N ILE A 263 28.36 32.08 12.50
CA ILE A 263 27.27 31.19 12.92
C ILE A 263 26.84 30.30 11.75
N PRO A 264 26.99 28.96 11.83
CA PRO A 264 26.56 28.07 10.76
C PRO A 264 25.06 28.19 10.50
N LYS A 265 24.66 28.06 9.22
CA LYS A 265 23.25 28.18 8.82
C LYS A 265 22.45 26.99 9.36
N ILE A 266 21.46 27.29 10.20
CA ILE A 266 20.58 26.30 10.83
C ILE A 266 19.17 26.48 10.30
N PHE A 267 18.51 25.34 10.12
CA PHE A 267 17.15 25.29 9.61
C PHE A 267 16.14 25.18 10.77
N SER A 268 14.89 25.57 10.49
CA SER A 268 13.76 25.32 11.39
C SER A 268 13.79 23.87 11.88
N PRO A 269 13.55 23.58 13.17
CA PRO A 269 12.84 24.40 14.16
C PRO A 269 13.69 25.27 15.10
N PHE A 270 15.01 25.22 14.99
CA PHE A 270 15.90 25.91 15.92
C PHE A 270 16.11 27.37 15.50
N LYS A 271 16.31 28.26 16.48
CA LYS A 271 16.67 29.65 16.22
C LYS A 271 18.18 29.77 16.05
N GLN A 272 18.62 30.57 15.09
CA GLN A 272 20.04 30.82 14.83
C GLN A 272 20.67 31.77 15.87
N THR A 273 19.89 32.70 16.43
CA THR A 273 20.34 33.73 17.36
C THR A 273 19.39 33.89 18.58
N GLY A 274 19.93 34.40 19.70
CA GLY A 274 19.21 34.66 20.94
C GLY A 274 19.43 33.63 22.06
N GLU A 275 18.82 33.83 23.23
CA GLU A 275 18.98 32.97 24.42
C GLU A 275 18.57 31.51 24.16
N LEU A 276 17.53 31.31 23.34
CA LEU A 276 17.02 29.99 22.94
C LEU A 276 18.00 29.16 22.10
N SER A 277 19.09 29.75 21.64
CA SER A 277 20.13 29.04 20.88
C SER A 277 21.32 28.60 21.74
N ASN A 278 21.31 28.91 23.04
CA ASN A 278 22.34 28.53 24.02
C ASN A 278 21.78 27.63 25.14
N LEU A 279 20.65 26.95 24.90
CA LEU A 279 19.89 26.24 25.95
C LEU A 279 20.64 25.08 26.61
N LEU A 280 21.54 24.42 25.88
CA LEU A 280 22.27 23.23 26.35
C LEU A 280 23.73 23.52 26.68
N ILE A 281 24.15 24.79 26.71
CA ILE A 281 25.51 25.16 27.14
C ILE A 281 25.65 24.88 28.64
N LEU A 282 26.70 24.13 29.02
CA LEU A 282 27.01 23.85 30.43
C LEU A 282 27.42 25.12 31.16
N LYS A 283 26.76 25.41 32.28
CA LYS A 283 27.07 26.58 33.13
C LYS A 283 28.16 26.26 34.14
N LYS A 284 28.26 25.01 34.60
CA LYS A 284 29.33 24.51 35.48
C LYS A 284 30.11 23.38 34.79
N SER A 285 31.37 23.23 35.18
CA SER A 285 32.22 22.13 34.69
C SER A 285 31.83 20.83 35.39
N GLN A 286 31.39 19.83 34.64
CA GLN A 286 31.03 18.50 35.16
C GLN A 286 32.12 17.47 34.86
N LYS A 287 33.34 17.70 35.34
CA LYS A 287 34.49 16.83 35.03
C LYS A 287 34.47 15.50 35.79
N ASP A 288 33.81 15.47 36.95
CA ASP A 288 33.87 14.38 37.93
C ASP A 288 32.67 13.42 37.84
N LEU A 289 31.77 13.62 36.88
CA LEU A 289 30.62 12.75 36.67
C LEU A 289 31.08 11.46 35.96
N GLU A 290 31.11 10.34 36.68
CA GLU A 290 31.37 9.01 36.12
C GLU A 290 30.14 8.52 35.36
N LEU A 291 30.05 8.89 34.08
CA LEU A 291 28.98 8.46 33.20
C LEU A 291 29.44 7.36 32.24
N ASN A 292 28.63 6.31 32.12
CA ASN A 292 28.78 5.29 31.10
C ASN A 292 28.22 5.82 29.77
N ALA A 293 29.08 6.39 28.93
CA ALA A 293 28.70 7.03 27.66
C ALA A 293 27.81 6.15 26.76
N ASN A 294 27.99 4.83 26.78
CA ASN A 294 27.22 3.90 25.95
C ASN A 294 25.92 3.39 26.59
N GLY A 295 25.73 3.56 27.90
CA GLY A 295 24.62 2.93 28.66
C GLY A 295 23.65 3.91 29.31
N GLU A 296 23.91 5.21 29.23
CA GLU A 296 23.03 6.22 29.78
C GLU A 296 21.95 6.62 28.79
N HIS A 297 20.73 6.25 29.14
CA HIS A 297 19.53 6.64 28.42
C HIS A 297 18.85 7.81 29.10
N MET A 298 18.11 8.57 28.30
CA MET A 298 17.20 9.59 28.82
C MET A 298 16.23 8.97 29.83
N LYS A 299 15.92 9.69 30.92
CA LYS A 299 15.01 9.22 31.97
C LYS A 299 13.57 9.58 31.60
N VAL A 300 12.62 8.78 32.05
CA VAL A 300 11.18 9.07 31.87
C VAL A 300 10.81 10.45 32.43
N ASN A 301 11.42 10.84 33.55
CA ASN A 301 11.21 12.14 34.19
C ASN A 301 11.63 13.32 33.29
N ASP A 302 12.56 13.12 32.36
CA ASP A 302 13.03 14.16 31.45
C ASP A 302 11.93 14.63 30.47
N LEU A 303 10.86 13.83 30.29
CA LEU A 303 9.68 14.22 29.49
C LEU A 303 8.73 15.19 30.23
N ALA A 304 8.80 15.24 31.56
CA ALA A 304 8.00 16.12 32.42
C ALA A 304 8.81 17.27 33.04
N THR A 305 10.14 17.16 33.04
CA THR A 305 11.05 18.12 33.68
C THR A 305 11.08 19.45 32.94
N ARG A 306 10.88 20.56 33.67
CA ARG A 306 10.90 21.92 33.12
C ARG A 306 12.24 22.63 33.27
N GLN A 307 13.12 22.12 34.13
CA GLN A 307 14.39 22.76 34.47
C GLN A 307 15.54 22.24 33.59
N PHE A 308 16.51 23.12 33.32
CA PHE A 308 17.73 22.80 32.58
C PHE A 308 18.86 22.54 33.57
N ASP A 309 18.92 21.34 34.11
CA ASP A 309 20.03 20.91 34.96
C ASP A 309 21.26 20.55 34.11
N ASP A 310 22.46 20.75 34.64
CA ASP A 310 23.69 20.40 33.91
C ASP A 310 23.73 18.88 33.62
N ASP A 311 23.25 18.03 34.55
CA ASP A 311 23.10 16.59 34.32
C ASP A 311 22.14 16.28 33.15
N TYR A 312 21.05 17.04 33.01
CA TYR A 312 20.11 16.89 31.90
C TYR A 312 20.79 17.26 30.58
N ARG A 313 21.56 18.36 30.55
CA ARG A 313 22.30 18.79 29.35
C ARG A 313 23.29 17.72 28.89
N VAL A 314 24.03 17.11 29.83
CA VAL A 314 24.96 16.02 29.52
C VAL A 314 24.20 14.78 29.01
N ARG A 315 23.11 14.36 29.65
CA ARG A 315 22.30 13.21 29.19
C ARG A 315 21.72 13.40 27.79
N VAL A 316 21.15 14.58 27.51
CA VAL A 316 20.61 14.95 26.20
C VAL A 316 21.70 14.90 25.15
N PHE A 317 22.87 15.47 25.46
CA PHE A 317 24.01 15.47 24.54
C PHE A 317 24.51 14.06 24.24
N ILE A 318 24.75 13.21 25.25
CA ILE A 318 25.16 11.81 25.07
C ILE A 318 24.12 11.04 24.22
N THR A 319 22.83 11.18 24.55
CA THR A 319 21.75 10.53 23.79
C THR A 319 21.75 10.97 22.33
N THR A 320 22.01 12.24 22.06
CA THR A 320 22.09 12.78 20.69
C THR A 320 23.27 12.17 19.92
N ILE A 321 24.44 12.05 20.55
CA ILE A 321 25.62 11.44 19.93
C ILE A 321 25.41 9.94 19.66
N ASN A 322 24.81 9.21 20.61
CA ASN A 322 24.45 7.81 20.43
C ASN A 322 23.48 7.64 19.25
N LEU A 323 22.44 8.48 19.15
CA LEU A 323 21.51 8.44 18.01
C LEU A 323 22.21 8.75 16.69
N ILE A 324 23.15 9.71 16.66
CA ILE A 324 23.94 10.00 15.45
C ILE A 324 24.76 8.77 15.04
N SER A 325 25.37 8.07 15.99
CA SER A 325 26.10 6.83 15.73
C SER A 325 25.19 5.75 15.12
N GLU A 326 23.98 5.57 15.64
CA GLU A 326 23.02 4.60 15.08
C GLU A 326 22.55 4.99 13.68
N PHE A 327 22.25 6.28 13.43
CA PHE A 327 21.91 6.76 12.09
C PHE A 327 23.08 6.63 11.11
N LYS A 328 24.34 6.75 11.58
CA LYS A 328 25.52 6.47 10.77
C LYS A 328 25.52 5.01 10.32
N SER A 329 25.35 4.07 11.24
CA SER A 329 25.33 2.64 10.92
C SER A 329 24.19 2.28 9.95
N GLN A 330 23.04 2.94 10.07
CA GLN A 330 21.91 2.70 9.18
C GLN A 330 22.14 3.25 7.75
N LEU A 331 22.79 4.40 7.62
CA LEU A 331 22.99 5.12 6.35
C LEU A 331 24.35 4.85 5.71
N GLU A 332 25.16 3.96 6.29
CA GLU A 332 26.51 3.62 5.81
C GLU A 332 26.52 3.09 4.37
N GLU A 333 25.44 2.42 3.95
CA GLU A 333 25.27 1.88 2.59
C GLU A 333 24.95 2.95 1.54
N ILE A 334 24.68 4.20 1.93
CA ILE A 334 24.32 5.27 1.01
C ILE A 334 25.58 6.03 0.57
N ASP A 335 25.80 6.16 -0.74
CA ASP A 335 26.95 6.86 -1.31
C ASP A 335 27.12 8.31 -0.78
N ILE A 336 26.01 8.99 -0.49
CA ILE A 336 25.95 10.40 -0.07
C ILE A 336 26.08 10.57 1.46
N ALA A 337 26.32 9.50 2.23
CA ALA A 337 26.32 9.53 3.69
C ALA A 337 27.24 10.61 4.28
N TYR A 338 28.46 10.77 3.75
CA TYR A 338 29.40 11.80 4.21
C TYR A 338 28.85 13.22 4.06
N ILE A 339 28.21 13.54 2.92
CA ILE A 339 27.66 14.87 2.64
C ILE A 339 26.50 15.19 3.60
N ILE A 340 25.70 14.19 3.94
CA ILE A 340 24.60 14.31 4.90
C ILE A 340 25.12 14.68 6.30
N PHE A 341 26.18 14.00 6.76
CA PHE A 341 26.73 14.20 8.10
C PHE A 341 27.76 15.32 8.21
N LYS A 342 28.32 15.81 7.11
CA LYS A 342 29.30 16.91 7.08
C LYS A 342 28.93 18.10 7.98
N PRO A 343 27.68 18.63 7.96
CA PRO A 343 27.31 19.77 8.81
C PRO A 343 27.23 19.44 10.31
N ILE A 344 27.22 18.16 10.69
CA ILE A 344 27.31 17.69 12.08
C ILE A 344 28.78 17.53 12.46
N ILE A 345 29.61 16.99 11.56
CA ILE A 345 31.07 16.86 11.77
C ILE A 345 31.68 18.23 12.10
N GLU A 346 31.38 19.26 11.31
CA GLU A 346 31.86 20.64 11.54
C GLU A 346 31.49 21.20 12.93
N LEU A 347 30.37 20.73 13.51
CA LEU A 347 29.92 21.14 14.86
C LEU A 347 30.56 20.32 15.99
N LEU A 348 30.95 19.07 15.70
CA LEU A 348 31.57 18.16 16.67
C LEU A 348 33.08 18.32 16.74
N ASP A 349 33.69 18.93 15.73
CA ASP A 349 35.14 19.13 15.65
C ASP A 349 35.70 19.83 16.90
N VAL A 350 36.75 19.22 17.45
CA VAL A 350 37.36 19.64 18.73
C VAL A 350 38.06 20.98 18.59
N GLU A 351 38.53 21.32 17.39
CA GLU A 351 39.16 22.60 17.06
C GLU A 351 38.18 23.77 17.16
N THR A 352 36.92 23.55 16.78
CA THR A 352 35.87 24.57 16.85
C THR A 352 35.21 24.61 18.23
N ASN A 353 35.13 23.48 18.93
CA ASN A 353 34.58 23.39 20.28
C ASN A 353 35.37 22.41 21.16
N PRO A 354 36.16 22.87 22.15
CA PRO A 354 37.02 21.99 22.94
C PRO A 354 36.27 21.16 24.00
N TRP A 355 34.93 21.26 24.08
CA TRP A 355 34.07 20.50 24.99
C TRP A 355 34.57 20.48 26.45
N ASN A 356 35.24 21.55 26.90
CA ASN A 356 36.09 21.51 28.09
C ASN A 356 35.35 21.16 29.38
N ASN A 357 34.07 21.54 29.46
CA ASN A 357 33.20 21.37 30.62
C ASN A 357 32.57 19.98 30.74
N TYR A 358 32.70 19.12 29.71
CA TYR A 358 32.13 17.77 29.70
C TYR A 358 33.07 16.72 30.35
N PRO A 359 32.52 15.60 30.86
CA PRO A 359 33.31 14.49 31.38
C PRO A 359 34.28 13.90 30.34
N LYS A 360 35.42 13.35 30.80
CA LYS A 360 36.44 12.74 29.90
C LYS A 360 35.88 11.58 29.07
N SER A 361 34.94 10.81 29.61
CA SER A 361 34.27 9.70 28.90
C SER A 361 33.50 10.20 27.69
N VAL A 362 32.71 11.26 27.85
CA VAL A 362 31.92 11.89 26.79
C VAL A 362 32.81 12.46 25.70
N LYS A 363 33.92 13.12 26.06
CA LYS A 363 34.87 13.65 25.06
C LYS A 363 35.45 12.57 24.17
N LYS A 364 35.90 11.45 24.77
CA LYS A 364 36.41 10.29 24.02
C LYS A 364 35.35 9.72 23.08
N HIS A 365 34.11 9.64 23.55
CA HIS A 365 32.99 9.14 22.74
C HIS A 365 32.66 10.08 21.57
N VAL A 366 32.63 11.40 21.79
CA VAL A 366 32.44 12.39 20.71
C VAL A 366 33.56 12.32 19.68
N GLN A 367 34.82 12.20 20.12
CA GLN A 367 35.97 12.05 19.22
C GLN A 367 35.81 10.79 18.37
N LYS A 368 35.50 9.65 18.99
CA LYS A 368 35.25 8.39 18.28
C LYS A 368 34.15 8.54 17.22
N VAL A 369 32.99 9.10 17.58
CA VAL A 369 31.88 9.28 16.62
C VAL A 369 32.24 10.26 15.51
N SER A 370 33.01 11.32 15.81
CA SER A 370 33.51 12.25 14.79
C SER A 370 34.44 11.56 13.80
N ASP A 371 35.36 10.73 14.29
CA ASP A 371 36.28 9.96 13.46
C ASP A 371 35.53 8.91 12.61
N ASP A 372 34.55 8.22 13.19
CA ASP A 372 33.67 7.26 12.51
C ASP A 372 32.80 7.92 11.43
N LEU A 373 32.45 9.20 11.59
CA LEU A 373 31.73 9.97 10.57
C LEU A 373 32.67 10.46 9.46
N LYS A 374 33.91 10.83 9.80
CA LYS A 374 34.93 11.24 8.82
C LYS A 374 35.38 10.07 7.95
N SER A 375 35.39 8.84 8.47
CA SER A 375 35.74 7.65 7.68
C SER A 375 34.78 7.38 6.52
N LEU A 376 33.54 7.90 6.57
CA LEU A 376 32.57 7.81 5.47
C LEU A 376 33.03 8.56 4.21
N ALA A 377 33.98 9.49 4.32
CA ALA A 377 34.55 10.20 3.17
C ALA A 377 35.33 9.29 2.22
N ASN A 378 35.73 8.09 2.68
CA ASN A 378 36.49 7.13 1.89
C ASN A 378 35.63 6.41 0.84
N ASN A 379 34.30 6.55 0.88
CA ASN A 379 33.42 5.93 -0.10
C ASN A 379 33.53 6.64 -1.45
N GLU A 380 33.79 5.88 -2.51
CA GLU A 380 33.91 6.40 -3.87
C GLU A 380 32.56 6.89 -4.40
N LEU A 381 32.46 8.18 -4.71
CA LEU A 381 31.26 8.79 -5.30
C LEU A 381 31.23 8.55 -6.81
N ASN A 382 30.34 7.66 -7.26
CA ASN A 382 30.11 7.43 -8.68
C ASN A 382 29.23 8.53 -9.29
N TYR A 383 29.52 8.91 -10.53
CA TYR A 383 28.66 9.84 -11.28
C TYR A 383 27.30 9.21 -11.56
N LEU A 384 26.23 10.02 -11.46
CA LEU A 384 24.87 9.59 -11.80
C LEU A 384 24.79 9.28 -13.31
N ILE A 385 24.57 8.01 -13.65
CA ILE A 385 24.36 7.56 -15.02
C ILE A 385 22.88 7.28 -15.20
N PHE A 386 22.22 7.96 -16.14
CA PHE A 386 20.84 7.63 -16.51
C PHE A 386 20.77 6.20 -17.05
N GLU A 387 19.84 5.40 -16.53
CA GLU A 387 19.64 4.03 -16.99
C GLU A 387 19.35 4.03 -18.49
N LYS A 388 20.18 3.32 -19.26
CA LYS A 388 19.98 3.18 -20.70
C LYS A 388 18.67 2.41 -20.92
N LYS A 389 17.67 3.06 -21.54
CA LYS A 389 16.42 2.39 -21.90
C LYS A 389 16.73 1.20 -22.79
N ARG A 390 16.29 0.01 -22.39
CA ARG A 390 16.36 -1.17 -23.25
C ARG A 390 15.63 -0.85 -24.57
N PRO A 391 16.22 -1.16 -25.74
CA PRO A 391 15.56 -0.89 -27.00
C PRO A 391 14.20 -1.63 -27.02
N LYS A 392 13.15 -0.93 -27.44
CA LYS A 392 11.82 -1.55 -27.55
C LYS A 392 11.93 -2.66 -28.61
N PRO A 393 11.49 -3.90 -28.32
CA PRO A 393 11.46 -4.94 -29.33
C PRO A 393 10.54 -4.51 -30.48
N PHE A 394 10.82 -5.01 -31.68
CA PHE A 394 9.93 -4.79 -32.82
C PHE A 394 8.51 -5.27 -32.48
N LYS A 395 7.51 -4.53 -32.95
CA LYS A 395 6.11 -4.95 -32.79
C LYS A 395 5.91 -6.25 -33.58
N PHE A 396 5.66 -7.34 -32.87
CA PHE A 396 5.23 -8.58 -33.51
C PHE A 396 3.87 -8.37 -34.18
N LEU A 397 3.82 -8.44 -35.50
CA LEU A 397 2.58 -8.49 -36.25
C LEU A 397 2.05 -9.93 -36.18
N LYS A 398 0.77 -10.10 -35.81
CA LYS A 398 0.12 -11.40 -35.88
C LYS A 398 -0.13 -11.73 -37.36
N PRO A 399 0.36 -12.86 -37.89
CA PRO A 399 0.04 -13.25 -39.26
C PRO A 399 -1.45 -13.57 -39.36
N LEU A 400 -2.12 -12.99 -40.34
CA LEU A 400 -3.49 -13.35 -40.70
C LEU A 400 -3.46 -14.61 -41.57
N VAL A 401 -3.32 -15.78 -40.94
CA VAL A 401 -3.39 -17.06 -41.64
C VAL A 401 -4.83 -17.55 -41.65
N THR A 402 -5.44 -17.60 -42.83
CA THR A 402 -6.68 -18.36 -43.05
C THR A 402 -6.31 -19.79 -43.39
N LEU A 403 -6.64 -20.75 -42.53
CA LEU A 403 -6.52 -22.17 -42.85
C LEU A 403 -7.59 -22.52 -43.89
N VAL A 404 -7.21 -22.57 -45.16
CA VAL A 404 -8.07 -23.10 -46.23
C VAL A 404 -7.93 -24.61 -46.22
N TYR A 405 -8.90 -25.32 -45.63
CA TYR A 405 -9.05 -26.75 -45.86
C TYR A 405 -9.55 -26.93 -47.29
N VAL A 406 -8.63 -27.06 -48.26
CA VAL A 406 -9.01 -27.49 -49.60
C VAL A 406 -9.47 -28.93 -49.47
N GLN A 407 -10.76 -29.16 -49.70
CA GLN A 407 -11.39 -30.48 -49.64
C GLN A 407 -10.98 -31.30 -50.88
N PHE A 408 -9.69 -31.58 -51.00
CA PHE A 408 -9.15 -32.59 -51.90
C PHE A 408 -9.37 -33.97 -51.26
N HIS A 409 -10.61 -34.46 -51.33
CA HIS A 409 -10.84 -35.90 -51.52
C HIS A 409 -12.27 -36.19 -52.03
N LEU A 410 -12.57 -35.72 -53.23
CA LEU A 410 -13.29 -36.59 -54.17
C LEU A 410 -12.24 -37.54 -54.75
N PHE A 411 -12.05 -38.73 -54.16
CA PHE A 411 -11.84 -40.01 -54.89
C PHE A 411 -11.41 -41.24 -54.07
N TYR A 412 -11.20 -41.18 -52.75
CA TYR A 412 -10.94 -42.40 -51.96
C TYR A 412 -11.81 -42.44 -50.70
N PHE A 413 -13.08 -42.76 -50.87
CA PHE A 413 -13.86 -43.56 -49.90
C PHE A 413 -15.17 -44.04 -50.55
N LEU A 414 -15.14 -44.34 -51.84
CA LEU A 414 -16.15 -45.21 -52.46
C LEU A 414 -15.65 -46.64 -52.26
N PHE A 415 -15.59 -47.10 -51.02
CA PHE A 415 -15.48 -48.51 -50.61
C PHE A 415 -15.35 -48.45 -49.09
N ILE A 416 -16.18 -49.23 -48.39
CA ILE A 416 -16.11 -49.53 -46.96
C ILE A 416 -17.09 -48.73 -46.06
N TYR A 417 -18.18 -49.44 -45.75
CA TYR A 417 -19.12 -49.33 -44.63
C TYR A 417 -20.36 -48.44 -44.71
N LEU A 418 -21.39 -49.08 -45.26
CA LEU A 418 -22.83 -49.02 -44.96
C LEU A 418 -23.21 -49.11 -43.45
N ASP A 419 -22.30 -49.02 -42.48
CA ASP A 419 -22.55 -49.48 -41.10
C ASP A 419 -22.55 -48.41 -39.98
N VAL A 420 -22.70 -47.12 -40.28
CA VAL A 420 -22.79 -46.07 -39.22
C VAL A 420 -24.13 -45.31 -39.23
N LEU A 421 -25.12 -45.83 -39.96
CA LEU A 421 -26.51 -45.32 -39.95
C LEU A 421 -27.25 -45.60 -38.63
N ILE A 422 -26.67 -46.40 -37.73
CA ILE A 422 -27.27 -46.77 -36.44
C ILE A 422 -26.82 -45.83 -35.30
N TYR A 423 -25.64 -45.21 -35.38
CA TYR A 423 -25.11 -44.43 -34.25
C TYR A 423 -25.59 -42.98 -34.18
N LEU A 424 -26.14 -42.40 -35.25
CA LEU A 424 -26.64 -41.02 -35.19
C LEU A 424 -28.10 -40.91 -34.74
N PHE A 425 -28.88 -41.99 -34.82
CA PHE A 425 -30.29 -42.00 -34.41
C PHE A 425 -30.45 -41.91 -32.88
N ILE A 426 -29.43 -42.29 -32.12
CA ILE A 426 -29.42 -42.27 -30.64
C ILE A 426 -28.98 -40.90 -30.08
N PHE A 427 -28.31 -40.05 -30.86
CA PHE A 427 -27.95 -38.69 -30.42
C PHE A 427 -29.10 -37.68 -30.54
N PHE A 428 -30.22 -38.07 -31.17
CA PHE A 428 -31.31 -37.15 -31.53
C PHE A 428 -32.35 -36.91 -30.42
N ILE A 429 -32.34 -37.65 -29.31
CA ILE A 429 -33.37 -37.54 -28.25
C ILE A 429 -32.72 -37.44 -26.86
N PHE A 430 -32.04 -36.33 -26.55
CA PHE A 430 -31.93 -35.85 -25.16
C PHE A 430 -31.56 -34.35 -25.16
N ARG A 431 -32.60 -33.52 -25.13
CA ARG A 431 -32.81 -32.42 -24.17
C ARG A 431 -31.80 -31.25 -24.16
N SER A 432 -32.34 -30.13 -24.69
CA SER A 432 -32.35 -28.78 -24.10
C SER A 432 -31.13 -27.86 -24.24
N ASP A 433 -31.39 -26.76 -24.95
CA ASP A 433 -30.96 -25.37 -24.69
C ASP A 433 -29.52 -25.15 -24.20
N VAL A 434 -28.63 -24.78 -25.14
CA VAL A 434 -28.02 -23.43 -25.19
C VAL A 434 -27.59 -23.16 -26.64
N LYS A 435 -28.51 -22.74 -27.52
CA LYS A 435 -28.07 -22.01 -28.73
C LYS A 435 -27.69 -20.61 -28.29
N LYS A 436 -26.41 -20.44 -27.94
CA LYS A 436 -25.76 -19.12 -27.96
C LYS A 436 -26.09 -18.49 -29.30
N PHE A 437 -26.88 -17.44 -29.28
CA PHE A 437 -26.98 -16.47 -30.36
C PHE A 437 -25.56 -15.99 -30.68
N ARG A 438 -24.89 -16.65 -31.62
CA ARG A 438 -23.84 -16.01 -32.39
C ARG A 438 -24.60 -15.15 -33.39
N ALA A 439 -24.65 -13.86 -33.11
CA ALA A 439 -25.06 -12.87 -34.09
C ALA A 439 -24.32 -13.18 -35.40
N LYS A 440 -25.08 -13.49 -36.46
CA LYS A 440 -24.56 -13.61 -37.82
C LYS A 440 -23.71 -12.37 -38.06
N SER A 441 -22.45 -12.55 -38.43
CA SER A 441 -21.54 -11.41 -38.52
C SER A 441 -22.02 -10.49 -39.65
N SER A 442 -21.95 -9.17 -39.48
CA SER A 442 -22.30 -8.20 -40.54
C SER A 442 -21.65 -8.51 -41.91
N ARG A 443 -20.53 -9.25 -41.93
CA ARG A 443 -19.88 -9.73 -43.15
C ARG A 443 -20.61 -10.90 -43.82
N GLU A 444 -21.16 -11.84 -43.06
CA GLU A 444 -21.99 -12.92 -43.60
C GLU A 444 -23.29 -12.38 -44.18
N ASP A 445 -23.92 -11.42 -43.51
CA ASP A 445 -25.13 -10.75 -44.01
C ASP A 445 -24.82 -9.94 -45.28
N LYS A 446 -23.68 -9.23 -45.33
CA LYS A 446 -23.22 -8.54 -46.56
C LYS A 446 -22.93 -9.52 -47.69
N ALA A 447 -22.27 -10.64 -47.41
CA ALA A 447 -21.98 -11.66 -48.41
C ALA A 447 -23.26 -12.34 -48.92
N GLU A 448 -24.25 -12.57 -48.06
CA GLU A 448 -25.57 -13.07 -48.46
C GLU A 448 -26.34 -12.02 -49.28
N GLN A 449 -26.31 -10.75 -48.88
CA GLN A 449 -26.89 -9.64 -49.65
C GLN A 449 -26.25 -9.50 -51.03
N GLU A 450 -24.93 -9.60 -51.14
CA GLU A 450 -24.21 -9.59 -52.42
C GLU A 450 -24.59 -10.79 -53.28
N LYS A 451 -24.65 -12.00 -52.70
CA LYS A 451 -25.11 -13.21 -53.41
C LYS A 451 -26.55 -13.06 -53.91
N LEU A 452 -27.44 -12.52 -53.08
CA LEU A 452 -28.85 -12.28 -53.45
C LEU A 452 -28.95 -11.21 -54.53
N ALA A 453 -28.18 -10.12 -54.43
CA ALA A 453 -28.13 -9.07 -55.45
C ALA A 453 -27.63 -9.61 -56.79
N LEU A 454 -26.62 -10.47 -56.79
CA LEU A 454 -26.13 -11.15 -58.00
C LEU A 454 -27.19 -12.07 -58.61
N LYS A 455 -27.90 -12.84 -57.79
CA LYS A 455 -29.03 -13.68 -58.25
C LYS A 455 -30.13 -12.82 -58.86
N LEU A 456 -30.58 -11.76 -58.17
CA LEU A 456 -31.60 -10.85 -58.68
C LEU A 456 -31.18 -10.21 -60.01
N LYS A 457 -29.93 -9.76 -60.13
CA LYS A 457 -29.39 -9.20 -61.38
C LYS A 457 -29.35 -10.24 -62.52
N LYS A 458 -29.11 -11.52 -62.20
CA LYS A 458 -29.12 -12.60 -63.19
C LYS A 458 -30.54 -12.92 -63.65
N GLU A 459 -31.47 -13.08 -62.71
CA GLU A 459 -32.88 -13.39 -62.99
C GLU A 459 -33.58 -12.25 -63.75
N THR A 460 -33.40 -11.00 -63.32
CA THR A 460 -33.95 -9.83 -64.03
C THR A 460 -33.42 -9.71 -65.46
N LYS A 461 -32.13 -9.93 -65.69
CA LYS A 461 -31.57 -10.00 -67.04
C LYS A 461 -32.11 -11.19 -67.85
N GLY A 462 -32.47 -12.30 -67.21
CA GLY A 462 -33.16 -13.43 -67.83
C GLY A 462 -34.57 -13.04 -68.28
N ALA A 463 -35.39 -12.58 -67.34
CA ALA A 463 -36.78 -12.16 -67.58
C ALA A 463 -36.89 -11.07 -68.65
N ILE A 464 -36.05 -10.03 -68.61
CA ILE A 464 -36.04 -8.98 -69.63
C ILE A 464 -35.69 -9.55 -71.02
N ARG A 465 -34.79 -10.53 -71.10
CA ARG A 465 -34.45 -11.18 -72.38
C ARG A 465 -35.62 -11.99 -72.91
N GLU A 466 -36.38 -12.67 -72.06
CA GLU A 466 -37.57 -13.43 -72.46
C GLU A 466 -38.71 -12.50 -72.89
N LEU A 467 -39.03 -11.46 -72.10
CA LEU A 467 -40.04 -10.47 -72.46
C LEU A 467 -39.74 -9.79 -73.81
N LYS A 468 -38.46 -9.52 -74.10
CA LYS A 468 -38.07 -8.97 -75.42
C LYS A 468 -38.27 -9.98 -76.55
N ARG A 469 -38.04 -11.28 -76.33
CA ARG A 469 -38.34 -12.32 -77.32
C ARG A 469 -39.83 -12.46 -77.54
N ASP A 470 -40.62 -12.44 -76.47
CA ASP A 470 -42.08 -12.55 -76.54
C ASP A 470 -42.69 -11.35 -77.24
N ALA A 471 -42.23 -10.13 -76.93
CA ALA A 471 -42.65 -8.92 -77.63
C ALA A 471 -42.31 -8.98 -79.13
N ALA A 472 -41.11 -9.45 -79.48
CA ALA A 472 -40.73 -9.64 -80.89
C ALA A 472 -41.56 -10.73 -81.57
N PHE A 473 -41.94 -11.79 -80.85
CA PHE A 473 -42.81 -12.84 -81.36
C PHE A 473 -44.24 -12.32 -81.59
N LEU A 474 -44.83 -11.63 -80.60
CA LEU A 474 -46.15 -11.01 -80.72
C LEU A 474 -46.20 -10.01 -81.88
N ALA A 475 -45.15 -9.18 -82.04
CA ALA A 475 -45.04 -8.26 -83.18
C ALA A 475 -45.07 -9.02 -84.52
N LYS A 476 -44.36 -10.14 -84.64
CA LYS A 476 -44.39 -10.98 -85.85
C LYS A 476 -45.77 -11.60 -86.09
N VAL A 477 -46.45 -12.06 -85.05
CA VAL A 477 -47.82 -12.62 -85.16
C VAL A 477 -48.80 -11.56 -85.60
N GLN A 478 -48.79 -10.38 -84.96
CA GLN A 478 -49.65 -9.25 -85.32
C GLN A 478 -49.44 -8.80 -86.77
N ILE A 479 -48.18 -8.68 -87.20
CA ILE A 479 -47.84 -8.36 -88.60
C ILE A 479 -48.39 -9.44 -89.55
N LYS A 480 -48.25 -10.73 -89.19
CA LYS A 480 -48.76 -11.84 -90.01
C LYS A 480 -50.29 -11.83 -90.13
N ASP A 481 -51.00 -11.57 -89.04
CA ASP A 481 -52.47 -11.51 -89.04
C ASP A 481 -52.97 -10.27 -89.80
N GLN A 482 -52.27 -9.13 -89.68
CA GLN A 482 -52.56 -7.94 -90.45
C GLN A 482 -52.36 -8.18 -91.96
N ILE A 483 -51.27 -8.83 -92.36
CA ILE A 483 -51.03 -9.23 -93.76
C ILE A 483 -52.14 -10.17 -94.27
N LYS A 484 -52.57 -11.16 -93.48
CA LYS A 484 -53.67 -12.07 -93.86
C LYS A 484 -55.00 -11.33 -94.01
N SER A 485 -55.36 -10.48 -93.04
CA SER A 485 -56.56 -9.64 -93.10
C SER A 485 -56.54 -8.73 -94.32
N ASP A 486 -55.39 -8.12 -94.63
CA ASP A 486 -55.23 -7.28 -95.81
C ASP A 486 -55.33 -8.09 -97.12
N GLN A 487 -54.80 -9.32 -97.15
CA GLN A 487 -54.94 -10.24 -98.28
C GLN A 487 -56.40 -10.67 -98.50
N GLU A 488 -57.13 -11.04 -97.44
CA GLU A 488 -58.56 -11.38 -97.51
C GLU A 488 -59.40 -10.17 -97.95
N ARG A 489 -59.14 -8.99 -97.38
CA ARG A 489 -59.79 -7.75 -97.80
C ARG A 489 -59.55 -7.48 -99.28
N LYS A 490 -58.29 -7.55 -99.75
CA LYS A 490 -57.92 -7.38 -101.17
C LYS A 490 -58.55 -8.46 -102.07
N ARG A 491 -58.77 -9.68 -101.58
CA ARG A 491 -59.46 -10.75 -102.32
C ARG A 491 -60.96 -10.46 -102.45
N LYS A 492 -61.65 -10.19 -101.34
CA LYS A 492 -63.09 -9.85 -101.33
C LYS A 492 -63.38 -8.62 -102.20
N VAL A 493 -62.55 -7.59 -102.10
CA VAL A 493 -62.65 -6.39 -102.94
C VAL A 493 -62.52 -6.77 -104.43
N ARG A 494 -61.54 -7.60 -104.81
CA ARG A 494 -61.39 -8.08 -106.20
C ARG A 494 -62.59 -8.90 -106.69
N GLU A 495 -63.16 -9.77 -105.85
CA GLU A 495 -64.36 -10.56 -106.17
C GLU A 495 -65.57 -9.63 -106.42
N ILE A 496 -65.82 -8.66 -105.52
CA ILE A 496 -66.88 -7.65 -105.68
C ILE A 496 -66.70 -6.83 -106.97
N PHE A 497 -65.48 -6.37 -107.27
CA PHE A 497 -65.19 -5.64 -108.51
C PHE A 497 -65.37 -6.52 -109.76
N GLY A 498 -65.07 -7.83 -109.68
CA GLY A 498 -65.28 -8.79 -110.76
C GLY A 498 -66.77 -9.05 -111.03
N GLU A 499 -67.57 -9.25 -109.99
CA GLU A 499 -69.04 -9.38 -110.08
C GLU A 499 -69.67 -8.10 -110.65
N ALA A 500 -69.27 -6.93 -110.16
CA ALA A 500 -69.71 -5.63 -110.67
C ALA A 500 -69.35 -5.44 -112.16
N ALA A 501 -68.16 -5.86 -112.60
CA ALA A 501 -67.79 -5.82 -114.01
C ALA A 501 -68.65 -6.77 -114.87
N THR A 502 -69.01 -7.95 -114.33
CA THR A 502 -69.89 -8.92 -115.00
C THR A 502 -71.30 -8.36 -115.16
N GLN A 503 -71.83 -7.74 -114.11
CA GLN A 503 -73.12 -7.01 -114.13
C GLN A 503 -73.11 -5.89 -115.17
N GLN A 504 -72.06 -5.07 -115.22
CA GLN A 504 -71.92 -4.02 -116.22
C GLN A 504 -71.88 -4.59 -117.65
N GLY A 505 -71.25 -5.75 -117.83
CA GLY A 505 -71.23 -6.48 -119.10
C GLY A 505 -72.62 -6.97 -119.53
N GLU A 506 -73.41 -7.53 -118.60
CA GLU A 506 -74.79 -7.94 -118.85
C GLU A 506 -75.70 -6.74 -119.18
N LEU A 507 -75.52 -5.61 -118.48
CA LEU A 507 -76.25 -4.37 -118.71
C LEU A 507 -75.98 -3.79 -120.11
N ASN A 508 -74.73 -3.77 -120.55
CA ASN A 508 -74.35 -3.37 -121.91
C ASN A 508 -74.95 -4.32 -122.98
N LYS A 509 -75.05 -5.62 -122.70
CA LYS A 509 -75.73 -6.60 -123.58
C LYS A 509 -77.24 -6.32 -123.68
N MET A 510 -77.89 -5.98 -122.56
CA MET A 510 -79.30 -5.60 -122.55
C MET A 510 -79.56 -4.30 -123.34
N GLN A 511 -78.70 -3.29 -123.16
CA GLN A 511 -78.83 -2.03 -123.88
C GLN A 511 -78.66 -2.18 -125.40
N ARG A 512 -77.73 -3.03 -125.86
CA ARG A 512 -77.56 -3.32 -127.30
C ARG A 512 -78.74 -4.06 -127.94
N ARG A 513 -79.56 -4.74 -127.14
CA ARG A 513 -80.74 -5.48 -127.62
C ARG A 513 -82.00 -4.62 -127.72
N LYS A 514 -82.03 -3.44 -127.10
CA LYS A 514 -82.97 -2.38 -127.45
C LYS A 514 -82.43 -1.63 -128.67
#